data_AF-A0A1Q7GI71-F1
#
_entry.id   AF-A0A1Q7GI71-F1
#
_cell.length_a   1.000
_cell.length_b   1.000
_cell.length_c   1.000
_cell.angle_alpha   90.00
_cell.angle_beta   90.00
_cell.angle_gamma   90.00
#
_symmetry.space_group_name_H-M   'P 1'
#
loop_
_entity.id
_entity.type
_entity.pdbx_description
1 polymer ?
#
loop_
_entity_poly.entity_id
_entity_poly.type
_entity_poly.pdbx_seq_one_letter_code
_entity_poly.pdbx_strand_id
1 'polypeptide(L)'
;MKRFAKAFNPLTRDETQILRALLDGQHIIRGFSNPDIREKLKDSPRLKNITDPRRQNAKGTRIFNRCHAHGLIAKIPHSRPWRLTKQGRIAMTASIQLRDVQFPITHMKLSA
;
A
#
# COMPACT_ATOMS: atom_id res chain seq x y z
N MET A 1 -14.36 13.71 -18.01
CA MET A 1 -14.15 14.17 -16.62
C MET A 1 -12.80 13.65 -16.11
N LYS A 2 -11.73 14.47 -16.14
CA LYS A 2 -10.39 14.09 -15.65
C LYS A 2 -10.47 13.90 -14.13
N ARG A 3 -10.47 12.64 -13.67
CA ARG A 3 -10.42 12.36 -12.22
C ARG A 3 -9.01 12.63 -11.74
N PHE A 4 -8.82 13.65 -10.91
CA PHE A 4 -7.58 13.86 -10.19
C PHE A 4 -7.29 12.61 -9.33
N ALA A 5 -6.26 11.86 -9.70
CA ALA A 5 -5.73 10.81 -8.86
C ALA A 5 -4.84 11.49 -7.82
N LYS A 6 -5.14 11.28 -6.53
CA LYS A 6 -4.23 11.70 -5.45
C LYS A 6 -2.83 11.17 -5.76
N ALA A 7 -1.84 12.06 -5.72
CA ALA A 7 -0.43 11.69 -5.89
C ALA A 7 -0.04 10.60 -4.88
N PHE A 8 0.77 9.63 -5.31
CA PHE A 8 1.26 8.58 -4.45
C PHE A 8 2.39 9.11 -3.57
N ASN A 9 2.13 9.26 -2.27
CA ASN A 9 3.14 9.69 -1.30
C ASN A 9 3.47 8.54 -0.33
N PRO A 10 4.51 7.72 -0.61
CA PRO A 10 4.85 6.55 0.19
C PRO A 10 5.28 6.89 1.64
N LEU A 11 5.55 8.16 1.93
CA LEU A 11 6.01 8.67 3.22
C LEU A 11 4.86 9.18 4.12
N THR A 12 3.60 9.06 3.70
CA THR A 12 2.43 9.40 4.55
C THR A 12 1.96 8.20 5.39
N ARG A 13 1.53 8.44 6.65
CA ARG A 13 1.23 7.36 7.63
C ARG A 13 0.28 6.33 7.04
N ASP A 14 -0.74 6.82 6.34
CA ASP A 14 -1.75 5.96 5.75
C ASP A 14 -1.24 5.13 4.55
N GLU A 15 -0.31 5.65 3.73
CA GLU A 15 0.26 4.85 2.64
C GLU A 15 1.18 3.77 3.20
N THR A 16 1.96 4.07 4.24
CA THR A 16 2.86 3.09 4.87
C THR A 16 2.12 1.89 5.45
N GLN A 17 0.90 2.06 5.95
CA GLN A 17 0.06 0.93 6.38
C GLN A 17 -0.28 -0.02 5.22
N ILE A 18 -0.55 0.53 4.04
CA ILE A 18 -0.77 -0.27 2.83
C ILE A 18 0.52 -0.97 2.43
N LEU A 19 1.65 -0.25 2.42
CA LEU A 19 2.93 -0.84 2.07
C LEU A 19 3.29 -2.01 2.99
N ARG A 20 3.05 -1.89 4.30
CA ARG A 20 3.23 -2.97 5.27
C ARG A 20 2.31 -4.16 4.99
N ALA A 21 1.03 -3.90 4.72
CA ALA A 21 0.08 -4.96 4.36
C ALA A 21 0.48 -5.69 3.07
N LEU A 22 1.00 -4.95 2.07
CA LEU A 22 1.47 -5.51 0.80
C LEU A 22 2.79 -6.30 0.93
N LEU A 23 3.67 -5.88 1.85
CA LEU A 23 4.97 -6.52 2.11
C LEU A 23 4.89 -7.73 3.05
N ASP A 24 3.71 -8.06 3.57
CA ASP A 24 3.54 -9.23 4.42
C ASP A 24 4.00 -10.51 3.70
N GLY A 25 4.82 -11.30 4.41
CA GLY A 25 5.50 -12.48 3.87
C GLY A 25 4.56 -13.50 3.25
N GLN A 26 3.31 -13.59 3.73
CA GLN A 26 2.29 -14.50 3.19
C GLN A 26 1.97 -14.24 1.71
N HIS A 27 2.15 -13.00 1.24
CA HIS A 27 1.80 -12.58 -0.12
C HIS A 27 2.94 -12.77 -1.13
N ILE A 28 4.15 -13.11 -0.67
CA ILE A 28 5.34 -13.26 -1.51
C ILE A 28 5.22 -14.48 -2.44
N ILE A 29 4.64 -15.57 -1.93
CA ILE A 29 4.61 -16.86 -2.60
C ILE A 29 3.44 -16.93 -3.58
N ARG A 30 2.22 -16.60 -3.12
CA ARG A 30 0.96 -16.79 -3.88
C ARG A 30 0.41 -15.51 -4.49
N GLY A 31 0.95 -14.35 -4.12
CA GLY A 31 0.32 -13.06 -4.39
C GLY A 31 -0.77 -12.73 -3.37
N PHE A 32 -1.58 -11.73 -3.69
CA PHE A 32 -2.64 -11.23 -2.82
C PHE A 32 -3.85 -10.74 -3.62
N SER A 33 -5.02 -10.85 -3.03
CA SER A 33 -6.28 -10.36 -3.59
C SER A 33 -6.80 -9.16 -2.80
N ASN A 34 -7.86 -8.52 -3.30
CA ASN A 34 -8.49 -7.39 -2.62
C ASN A 34 -9.09 -7.78 -1.25
N PRO A 35 -9.78 -8.94 -1.12
CA PRO A 35 -10.18 -9.45 0.20
C PRO A 35 -9.03 -9.56 1.20
N ASP A 36 -7.90 -10.19 0.81
CA ASP A 36 -6.77 -10.43 1.71
C ASP A 36 -6.20 -9.13 2.28
N ILE A 37 -6.04 -8.11 1.43
CA ILE A 37 -5.51 -6.80 1.86
C ILE A 37 -6.55 -6.01 2.65
N ARG A 38 -7.85 -6.12 2.31
CA ARG A 38 -8.92 -5.48 3.08
C ARG A 38 -9.00 -6.01 4.50
N GLU A 39 -8.80 -7.32 4.69
CA GLU A 39 -8.77 -7.93 6.02
C GLU A 39 -7.65 -7.35 6.88
N LYS A 40 -6.44 -7.20 6.31
CA LYS A 40 -5.29 -6.58 7.00
C LYS A 40 -5.48 -5.09 7.27
N LEU A 41 -6.24 -4.41 6.43
CA LEU A 41 -6.51 -2.98 6.54
C LEU A 41 -7.85 -2.67 7.23
N LYS A 42 -8.56 -3.65 7.78
CA LYS A 42 -9.89 -3.45 8.38
C LYS A 42 -9.90 -2.37 9.47
N ASP A 43 -8.83 -2.34 10.27
CA ASP A 43 -8.65 -1.40 11.38
C ASP A 43 -7.94 -0.10 10.95
N SER A 44 -7.48 -0.02 9.71
CA SER A 44 -6.83 1.18 9.17
C SER A 44 -7.84 2.32 9.06
N PRO A 45 -7.45 3.58 9.36
CA PRO A 45 -8.28 4.77 9.15
C PRO A 45 -8.86 4.88 7.73
N ARG A 46 -8.21 4.25 6.74
CA ARG A 46 -8.66 4.26 5.34
C ARG A 46 -9.92 3.41 5.09
N LEU A 47 -10.13 2.33 5.83
CA LEU A 47 -11.26 1.42 5.62
C LEU A 47 -12.23 1.39 6.81
N LYS A 48 -11.77 1.71 8.02
CA LYS A 48 -12.57 1.69 9.25
C LYS A 48 -13.89 2.47 9.16
N ASN A 49 -13.88 3.62 8.47
CA ASN A 49 -15.05 4.50 8.37
C ASN A 49 -15.97 4.19 7.17
N ILE A 50 -15.69 3.13 6.41
CA ILE A 50 -16.49 2.77 5.23
C ILE A 50 -17.27 1.52 5.54
N THR A 51 -18.56 1.64 5.83
CA THR A 51 -19.42 0.49 6.16
C THR A 51 -19.89 -0.27 4.90
N ASP A 52 -20.04 0.43 3.77
CA ASP A 52 -20.51 -0.17 2.51
C ASP A 52 -19.42 -1.06 1.87
N PRO A 53 -19.64 -2.39 1.72
CA PRO A 53 -18.69 -3.31 1.10
C PRO A 53 -18.32 -2.94 -0.34
N ARG A 54 -19.26 -2.36 -1.11
CA ARG A 54 -19.00 -1.95 -2.51
C ARG A 54 -18.02 -0.78 -2.54
N ARG A 55 -18.19 0.20 -1.66
CA ARG A 55 -17.28 1.35 -1.52
C ARG A 55 -15.91 0.92 -1.00
N GLN A 56 -15.85 -0.01 -0.04
CA GLN A 56 -14.58 -0.58 0.43
C GLN A 56 -13.83 -1.27 -0.73
N ASN A 57 -14.54 -2.09 -1.51
CA ASN A 57 -13.97 -2.78 -2.67
C ASN A 57 -13.43 -1.79 -3.71
N ALA A 58 -14.21 -0.77 -4.08
CA ALA A 58 -13.79 0.26 -5.02
C ALA A 58 -12.54 1.02 -4.53
N LYS A 59 -12.45 1.29 -3.23
CA LYS A 59 -11.28 1.94 -2.63
C LYS A 59 -10.03 1.07 -2.68
N GLY A 60 -10.16 -0.22 -2.34
CA GLY A 60 -9.07 -1.20 -2.45
C GLY A 60 -8.57 -1.33 -3.90
N THR A 61 -9.47 -1.47 -4.86
CA THR A 61 -9.12 -1.50 -6.28
C THR A 61 -8.41 -0.22 -6.73
N ARG A 62 -8.83 0.96 -6.24
CA ARG A 62 -8.16 2.24 -6.57
C ARG A 62 -6.74 2.30 -6.01
N ILE A 63 -6.50 1.74 -4.82
CA ILE A 63 -5.16 1.63 -4.23
C ILE A 63 -4.29 0.73 -5.10
N PHE A 64 -4.79 -0.44 -5.50
CA PHE A 64 -4.04 -1.36 -6.35
C PHE A 64 -3.72 -0.77 -7.72
N ASN A 65 -4.69 -0.13 -8.37
CA ASN A 65 -4.45 0.52 -9.65
C ASN A 65 -3.39 1.62 -9.55
N ARG A 66 -3.33 2.36 -8.44
CA ARG A 66 -2.28 3.35 -8.20
C ARG A 66 -0.92 2.67 -8.02
N CYS A 67 -0.83 1.63 -7.20
CA CYS A 67 0.41 0.88 -7.00
C CYS A 67 0.90 0.24 -8.32
N HIS A 68 -0.03 -0.25 -9.14
CA HIS A 68 0.25 -0.83 -10.44
C HIS A 68 0.76 0.22 -11.44
N ALA A 69 0.16 1.41 -11.47
CA ALA A 69 0.61 2.51 -12.32
C ALA A 69 2.06 2.95 -12.00
N HIS A 70 2.50 2.77 -10.75
CA HIS A 70 3.89 3.03 -10.33
C HIS A 70 4.80 1.79 -10.43
N GLY A 71 4.33 0.67 -10.99
CA GLY A 71 5.11 -0.56 -11.15
C GLY A 71 5.44 -1.29 -9.84
N LEU A 72 4.80 -0.91 -8.73
CA LEU A 72 5.05 -1.50 -7.42
C LEU A 72 4.44 -2.90 -7.29
N ILE A 73 3.31 -3.11 -7.95
CA ILE A 73 2.60 -4.39 -8.02
C ILE A 73 2.29 -4.69 -9.49
N ALA A 74 2.18 -5.96 -9.82
CA ALA A 74 1.81 -6.46 -11.13
C ALA A 74 0.57 -7.36 -11.02
N LYS A 75 -0.31 -7.31 -12.02
CA LYS A 75 -1.42 -8.25 -12.10
C LYS A 75 -0.90 -9.60 -12.61
N ILE A 76 -1.34 -10.71 -12.00
CA ILE A 76 -0.99 -12.05 -12.47
C ILE A 76 -1.90 -12.40 -13.67
N PRO A 77 -1.35 -12.75 -14.85
CA PRO A 77 -2.14 -13.16 -16.01
C PRO A 77 -3.04 -14.36 -15.69
N HIS A 78 -4.22 -14.42 -16.33
CA HIS A 78 -5.19 -15.50 -16.17
C HIS A 78 -5.65 -15.78 -14.72
N SER A 79 -5.39 -14.83 -13.82
CA SER A 79 -5.61 -14.95 -12.39
C SER A 79 -6.23 -13.66 -11.82
N ARG A 80 -6.91 -13.80 -10.69
CA ARG A 80 -7.45 -12.68 -9.89
C ARG A 80 -6.40 -12.00 -8.99
N PRO A 81 -5.41 -12.71 -8.40
CA PRO A 81 -4.41 -12.09 -7.53
C PRO A 81 -3.44 -11.12 -8.23
N TRP A 82 -2.89 -10.25 -7.40
CA TRP A 82 -1.78 -9.35 -7.67
C TRP A 82 -0.49 -9.92 -7.08
N ARG A 83 0.65 -9.51 -7.64
CA ARG A 83 1.97 -9.87 -7.13
C ARG A 83 2.80 -8.62 -6.88
N LEU A 84 3.63 -8.66 -5.85
CA LEU A 84 4.63 -7.63 -5.62
C LEU A 84 5.76 -7.76 -6.65
N THR A 85 6.15 -6.65 -7.28
CA THR A 85 7.29 -6.65 -8.20
C THR A 85 8.61 -6.58 -7.43
N LYS A 86 9.73 -6.96 -8.06
CA LYS A 86 11.07 -6.84 -7.45
C LYS A 86 11.37 -5.37 -7.09
N GLN A 87 11.09 -4.45 -8.01
CA GLN A 87 11.26 -3.01 -7.79
C GLN A 87 10.32 -2.48 -6.72
N GLY A 88 9.06 -2.92 -6.74
CA GLY A 88 8.08 -2.56 -5.72
C GLY A 88 8.51 -2.97 -4.33
N ARG A 89 9.07 -4.18 -4.17
CA ARG A 89 9.63 -4.62 -2.89
C ARG A 89 10.72 -3.67 -2.39
N ILE A 90 11.71 -3.37 -3.22
CA ILE A 90 12.83 -2.48 -2.85
C ILE A 90 12.30 -1.09 -2.49
N ALA A 91 11.47 -0.50 -3.33
CA ALA A 91 10.92 0.83 -3.14
C ALA A 91 10.03 0.94 -1.89
N MET A 92 9.16 -0.05 -1.65
CA MET A 92 8.28 -0.07 -0.47
C MET A 92 9.08 -0.26 0.82
N THR A 93 10.04 -1.18 0.83
CA THR A 93 10.91 -1.41 2.00
C THR A 93 11.72 -0.16 2.32
N ALA A 94 12.34 0.46 1.31
CA ALA A 94 13.07 1.72 1.48
C ALA A 94 12.17 2.84 2.01
N SER A 95 10.93 2.92 1.53
CA SER A 95 9.96 3.91 2.01
C SER A 95 9.60 3.73 3.49
N ILE A 96 9.42 2.48 3.94
CA ILE A 96 9.14 2.16 5.34
C ILE A 96 10.37 2.48 6.19
N GLN A 97 11.57 2.07 5.77
CA GLN A 97 12.81 2.35 6.48
C GLN A 97 13.07 3.85 6.62
N LEU A 98 12.88 4.62 5.54
CA LEU A 98 13.01 6.07 5.57
C LEU A 98 12.04 6.65 6.60
N ARG A 99 10.78 6.20 6.58
CA ARG A 99 9.75 6.63 7.52
C ARG A 99 10.12 6.38 8.98
N ASP A 100 10.42 5.13 9.30
CA ASP A 100 10.49 4.66 10.68
C ASP A 100 11.86 4.89 11.32
N VAL A 101 12.91 5.01 10.51
CA VAL A 101 14.29 5.17 11.01
C VAL A 101 14.77 6.60 10.77
N GLN A 102 14.70 7.10 9.53
CA GLN A 102 15.38 8.35 9.18
C GLN A 102 14.63 9.61 9.65
N PHE A 103 13.29 9.63 9.59
CA PHE A 103 12.52 10.80 10.07
C PHE A 103 12.66 11.02 11.58
N PRO A 104 12.55 9.99 12.45
CA PRO A 104 12.75 10.17 13.89
C PRO A 104 14.16 10.67 14.22
N ILE A 105 15.19 10.09 13.60
CA ILE A 105 16.58 10.51 13.81
C ILE A 105 16.78 11.98 13.41
N THR A 106 16.24 12.38 12.26
CA THR A 106 16.38 13.75 11.76
C THR A 106 15.67 14.75 12.67
N HIS A 107 14.46 14.43 13.14
CA HIS A 107 13.73 15.29 14.08
C HIS A 107 14.46 15.40 15.42
N MET A 108 15.09 14.32 15.89
CA MET A 108 15.85 14.31 17.14
C MET A 108 17.11 15.19 17.04
N LYS A 109 17.81 15.18 15.88
CA LYS A 109 18.97 16.05 15.63
C LYS A 109 18.63 17.53 15.45
N LEU A 110 17.43 17.85 14.98
CA LEU A 110 16.95 19.23 14.83
C LEU A 110 16.45 19.84 16.15
N SER A 111 16.18 19.00 17.15
CA SER A 111 15.69 19.42 18.47
C SER A 111 16.80 19.46 19.53
N ALA A 112 18.04 19.16 19.16
CA ALA A 112 19.24 19.17 19.99
C ALA A 112 20.18 20.28 19.51
#